data_AF-A0A529FVD5-F1
#
_entry.id   AF-A0A529FVD5-F1
#
_cell.length_a   1.000
_cell.length_b   1.000
_cell.length_c   1.000
_cell.angle_alpha   90.00
_cell.angle_beta   90.00
_cell.angle_gamma   90.00
#
_symmetry.space_group_name_H-M   'P 1'
#
loop_
_entity.id
_entity.type
_entity.pdbx_description
1 polymer ?
#
loop_
_entity_poly.entity_id
_entity_poly.type
_entity_poly.pdbx_seq_one_letter_code
_entity_poly.pdbx_strand_id
1 'polypeptide(L)'
;IPFHVFKTDNFIPTDEKLVVTASDPDHRIVREFNAVNAAEEYAASVGILPHTLTPLSFASHPVVVKVGGEYYCRSIQRMHADGSLSFFCAIDDGVVLSIAQPKNMVEATRAALSDVRERLGGIDMILGFDCVLRRLDARNRQVFRDISELYRVNNVIGFGTYGEQYRSMHLNQTFTGIAFGDRLAAE
;
A
#
# COMPACT_ATOMS: atom_id res chain seq x y z
N ILE A 1 -7.36 -28.72 -1.70
CA ILE A 1 -6.51 -27.99 -0.74
C ILE A 1 -7.24 -26.71 -0.40
N PRO A 2 -7.60 -26.48 0.88
CA PRO A 2 -8.24 -25.23 1.29
C PRO A 2 -7.30 -24.06 1.03
N PHE A 3 -7.83 -22.93 0.55
CA PHE A 3 -7.02 -21.74 0.29
C PHE A 3 -7.73 -20.46 0.69
N HIS A 4 -6.95 -19.43 1.00
CA HIS A 4 -7.46 -18.11 1.34
C HIS A 4 -6.62 -17.01 0.68
N VAL A 5 -7.29 -16.10 -0.01
CA VAL A 5 -6.66 -14.90 -0.59
C VAL A 5 -6.78 -13.76 0.42
N PHE A 6 -5.67 -13.11 0.73
CA PHE A 6 -5.61 -12.03 1.71
C PHE A 6 -4.71 -10.89 1.24
N LYS A 7 -4.84 -9.74 1.92
CA LYS A 7 -3.95 -8.59 1.77
C LYS A 7 -3.50 -8.07 3.13
N THR A 8 -2.38 -7.38 3.16
CA THR A 8 -1.95 -6.56 4.31
C THR A 8 -1.54 -5.18 3.83
N ASP A 9 -2.04 -4.16 4.52
CA ASP A 9 -1.59 -2.78 4.45
C ASP A 9 -1.12 -2.35 5.83
N ASN A 10 -0.27 -1.32 5.89
CA ASN A 10 0.31 -0.86 7.15
C ASN A 10 0.01 0.60 7.38
N PHE A 11 -1.19 1.06 7.06
CA PHE A 11 -1.50 2.48 7.14
C PHE A 11 -2.83 2.72 7.83
N ILE A 12 -2.84 3.75 8.66
CA ILE A 12 -4.03 4.22 9.34
C ILE A 12 -4.34 5.61 8.78
N PRO A 13 -5.51 5.81 8.15
CA PRO A 13 -5.89 7.12 7.66
C PRO A 13 -5.96 8.14 8.79
N THR A 14 -5.53 9.36 8.52
CA THR A 14 -5.73 10.51 9.39
C THR A 14 -6.97 11.28 8.93
N ASP A 15 -7.34 12.29 9.72
CA ASP A 15 -8.41 13.22 9.36
C ASP A 15 -8.00 14.25 8.31
N GLU A 16 -6.71 14.35 8.00
CA GLU A 16 -6.15 15.24 6.97
C GLU A 16 -6.57 14.78 5.56
N LYS A 17 -7.21 15.69 4.80
CA LYS A 17 -7.79 15.37 3.49
C LYS A 17 -7.13 16.16 2.36
N LEU A 18 -6.92 15.46 1.25
CA LEU A 18 -6.52 16.03 -0.03
C LEU A 18 -7.63 15.77 -1.04
N VAL A 19 -8.33 16.82 -1.44
CA VAL A 19 -9.35 16.75 -2.50
C VAL A 19 -8.66 16.99 -3.83
N VAL A 20 -8.78 16.04 -4.76
CA VAL A 20 -8.22 16.19 -6.11
C VAL A 20 -9.06 17.23 -6.86
N THR A 21 -8.48 18.39 -7.15
CA THR A 21 -9.19 19.51 -7.82
C THR A 21 -8.85 19.63 -9.30
N ALA A 22 -7.69 19.13 -9.73
CA ALA A 22 -7.33 19.04 -11.13
C ALA A 22 -6.38 17.85 -11.38
N SER A 23 -6.71 17.04 -12.38
CA SER A 23 -5.97 15.83 -12.74
C SER A 23 -5.89 15.57 -14.25
N ASP A 24 -5.07 14.59 -14.61
CA ASP A 24 -4.97 13.95 -15.91
C ASP A 24 -5.02 12.44 -15.68
N PRO A 25 -6.21 11.85 -15.62
CA PRO A 25 -6.36 10.43 -15.27
C PRO A 25 -5.69 9.49 -16.27
N ASP A 26 -5.69 9.85 -17.56
CA ASP A 26 -5.09 9.07 -18.65
C ASP A 26 -3.57 8.94 -18.45
N HIS A 27 -2.92 10.03 -18.03
CA HIS A 27 -1.48 10.04 -17.72
C HIS A 27 -1.19 9.78 -16.23
N ARG A 28 -2.21 9.58 -15.41
CA ARG A 28 -2.14 9.36 -13.95
C ARG A 28 -1.42 10.49 -13.23
N ILE A 29 -1.69 11.73 -13.61
CA ILE A 29 -1.07 12.93 -13.02
C ILE A 29 -2.14 13.68 -12.21
N VAL A 30 -1.84 14.00 -10.96
CA VAL A 30 -2.60 14.98 -10.19
C VAL A 30 -1.85 16.30 -10.23
N ARG A 31 -2.52 17.37 -10.67
CA ARG A 31 -1.95 18.72 -10.79
C ARG A 31 -2.24 19.54 -9.54
N GLU A 32 -3.41 19.36 -8.96
CA GLU A 32 -3.86 20.13 -7.81
C GLU A 32 -4.55 19.28 -6.74
N PHE A 33 -4.26 19.64 -5.49
CA PHE A 33 -5.04 19.24 -4.32
C PHE A 33 -5.59 20.49 -3.63
N ASN A 34 -6.84 20.46 -3.21
CA ASN A 34 -7.48 21.56 -2.47
C ASN A 34 -7.35 22.93 -3.18
N ALA A 35 -7.36 22.94 -4.53
CA ALA A 35 -7.14 24.11 -5.39
C ALA A 35 -5.75 24.78 -5.22
N VAL A 36 -4.76 24.00 -4.78
CA VAL A 36 -3.36 24.36 -4.62
C VAL A 36 -2.50 23.36 -5.40
N ASN A 37 -1.28 23.75 -5.78
CA ASN A 37 -0.32 22.86 -6.44
C ASN A 37 -0.16 21.54 -5.66
N ALA A 38 -0.24 20.40 -6.35
CA ALA A 38 -0.31 19.09 -5.70
C ALA A 38 0.89 18.79 -4.79
N ALA A 39 2.11 19.13 -5.20
CA ALA A 39 3.29 18.92 -4.38
C ALA A 39 3.32 19.82 -3.14
N GLU A 40 2.90 21.08 -3.28
CA GLU A 40 2.88 22.05 -2.17
C GLU A 40 1.88 21.64 -1.10
N GLU A 41 0.65 21.33 -1.51
CA GLU A 41 -0.42 20.93 -0.59
C GLU A 41 -0.09 19.60 0.09
N TYR A 42 0.37 18.60 -0.68
CA TYR A 42 0.79 17.32 -0.11
C TYR A 42 1.91 17.52 0.91
N ALA A 43 2.94 18.30 0.57
CA ALA A 43 4.08 18.56 1.45
C ALA A 43 3.65 19.25 2.75
N ALA A 44 2.74 20.23 2.66
CA ALA A 44 2.16 20.90 3.82
C ALA A 44 1.41 19.92 4.73
N SER A 45 0.53 19.09 4.16
CA SER A 45 -0.26 18.09 4.91
C SER A 45 0.59 17.02 5.61
N VAL A 46 1.80 16.73 5.12
CA VAL A 46 2.72 15.76 5.75
C VAL A 46 3.86 16.42 6.52
N GLY A 47 3.92 17.75 6.59
CA GLY A 47 4.93 18.52 7.33
C GLY A 47 6.35 18.43 6.73
N ILE A 48 6.47 18.32 5.40
CA ILE A 48 7.74 18.23 4.67
C ILE A 48 7.89 19.47 3.76
N LEU A 49 9.12 19.85 3.42
CA LEU A 49 9.36 20.91 2.44
C LEU A 49 9.12 20.38 1.02
N PRO A 50 8.39 21.09 0.13
CA PRO A 50 8.05 20.58 -1.20
C PRO A 50 9.27 20.11 -2.03
N HIS A 51 10.37 20.87 -1.98
CA HIS A 51 11.59 20.55 -2.72
C HIS A 51 12.39 19.37 -2.16
N THR A 52 12.02 18.83 -0.99
CA THR A 52 12.64 17.63 -0.40
C THR A 52 11.77 16.38 -0.56
N LEU A 53 10.65 16.49 -1.29
CA LEU A 53 9.83 15.34 -1.63
C LEU A 53 10.62 14.36 -2.51
N THR A 54 10.65 13.11 -2.07
CA THR A 54 11.30 12.00 -2.78
C THR A 54 10.37 10.80 -2.82
N PRO A 55 10.65 9.78 -3.65
CA PRO A 55 9.95 8.50 -3.58
C PRO A 55 9.91 7.88 -2.17
N LEU A 56 10.95 8.14 -1.35
CA LEU A 56 10.99 7.68 0.04
C LEU A 56 9.98 8.43 0.93
N SER A 57 9.82 9.74 0.71
CA SER A 57 8.83 10.58 1.39
C SER A 57 7.41 10.09 1.08
N PHE A 58 7.13 9.78 -0.18
CA PHE A 58 5.83 9.22 -0.63
C PHE A 58 5.56 7.82 -0.06
N ALA A 59 6.58 6.96 -0.01
CA ALA A 59 6.44 5.63 0.60
C ALA A 59 6.16 5.71 2.11
N SER A 60 6.65 6.74 2.79
CA SER A 60 6.51 6.89 4.25
C SER A 60 5.21 7.58 4.69
N HIS A 61 4.59 8.37 3.81
CA HIS A 61 3.35 9.12 4.07
C HIS A 61 2.33 8.89 2.94
N PRO A 62 1.82 7.66 2.78
CA PRO A 62 0.93 7.38 1.68
C PRO A 62 -0.40 8.11 1.81
N VAL A 63 -1.06 8.26 0.68
CA VAL A 63 -2.45 8.72 0.61
C VAL A 63 -3.37 7.55 0.33
N VAL A 64 -4.54 7.54 0.96
CA VAL A 64 -5.52 6.46 0.86
C VAL A 64 -6.88 7.00 0.43
N VAL A 65 -7.60 6.22 -0.37
CA VAL A 65 -8.99 6.47 -0.73
C VAL A 65 -9.90 5.52 0.04
N LYS A 66 -11.09 6.00 0.47
CA LYS A 66 -12.10 5.16 1.12
C LYS A 66 -13.10 4.65 0.08
N VAL A 67 -13.22 3.33 -0.07
CA VAL A 67 -14.18 2.68 -0.97
C VAL A 67 -14.88 1.55 -0.23
N GLY A 68 -16.22 1.54 -0.21
CA GLY A 68 -16.98 0.46 0.43
C GLY A 68 -16.71 0.29 1.93
N GLY A 69 -16.27 1.34 2.62
CA GLY A 69 -15.93 1.30 4.05
C GLY A 69 -14.47 0.95 4.35
N GLU A 70 -13.71 0.46 3.36
CA GLU A 70 -12.28 0.13 3.49
C GLU A 70 -11.38 1.22 2.89
N TYR A 71 -10.13 1.27 3.34
CA TYR A 71 -9.13 2.18 2.82
C TYR A 71 -8.13 1.47 1.90
N TYR A 72 -7.76 2.16 0.82
CA TYR A 72 -6.85 1.64 -0.20
C TYR A 72 -5.81 2.68 -0.57
N CYS A 73 -4.55 2.27 -0.55
CA CYS A 73 -3.44 3.15 -0.88
C CYS A 73 -3.48 3.57 -2.36
N ARG A 74 -3.10 4.83 -2.60
CA ARG A 74 -2.89 5.45 -3.90
C ARG A 74 -1.50 6.03 -3.91
N SER A 75 -0.54 5.26 -4.40
CA SER A 75 0.87 5.64 -4.24
C SER A 75 1.30 6.67 -5.27
N ILE A 76 1.92 7.74 -4.77
CA ILE A 76 2.63 8.72 -5.58
C ILE A 76 3.95 8.09 -6.05
N GLN A 77 4.19 8.16 -7.35
CA GLN A 77 5.39 7.65 -8.01
C GLN A 77 6.52 8.68 -7.99
N ARG A 78 6.23 9.91 -8.43
CA ARG A 78 7.21 10.99 -8.56
C ARG A 78 6.54 12.36 -8.59
N MET A 79 7.34 13.37 -8.28
CA MET A 79 7.03 14.77 -8.49
C MET A 79 7.69 15.27 -9.78
N HIS A 80 6.97 16.09 -10.54
CA HIS A 80 7.49 16.79 -11.72
C HIS A 80 8.01 18.18 -11.37
N ALA A 81 8.73 18.81 -12.30
CA ALA A 81 9.31 20.14 -12.08
C ALA A 81 8.27 21.24 -11.85
N ASP A 82 7.05 21.06 -12.36
CA ASP A 82 5.90 21.97 -12.16
C ASP A 82 5.12 21.69 -10.86
N GLY A 83 5.56 20.73 -10.05
CA GLY A 83 4.91 20.33 -8.80
C GLY A 83 3.72 19.38 -8.98
N SER A 84 3.39 18.97 -10.22
CA SER A 84 2.41 17.90 -10.43
C SER A 84 2.96 16.55 -9.96
N LEU A 85 2.07 15.63 -9.58
CA LEU A 85 2.42 14.33 -9.00
C LEU A 85 1.91 13.20 -9.89
N SER A 86 2.81 12.31 -10.34
CA SER A 86 2.40 11.07 -11.00
C SER A 86 2.04 10.00 -9.98
N PHE A 87 0.97 9.26 -10.21
CA PHE A 87 0.50 8.14 -9.40
C PHE A 87 0.68 6.80 -10.11
N PHE A 88 0.78 5.71 -9.34
CA PHE A 88 0.79 4.36 -9.90
C PHE A 88 -0.56 3.94 -10.50
N CYS A 89 -1.65 4.61 -10.13
CA CYS A 89 -3.00 4.41 -10.65
C CYS A 89 -3.64 5.74 -11.04
N ALA A 90 -4.67 5.70 -11.88
CA ALA A 90 -5.46 6.89 -12.22
C ALA A 90 -6.21 7.41 -10.98
N ILE A 91 -6.35 8.74 -10.92
CA ILE A 91 -7.09 9.46 -9.88
C ILE A 91 -7.88 10.54 -10.62
N ASP A 92 -9.20 10.54 -10.44
CA ASP A 92 -10.11 11.50 -11.07
C ASP A 92 -10.34 12.74 -10.19
N ASP A 93 -10.80 13.81 -10.82
CA ASP A 93 -11.25 15.02 -10.13
C ASP A 93 -12.39 14.70 -9.15
N GLY A 94 -12.37 15.36 -8.00
CA GLY A 94 -13.34 15.16 -6.92
C GLY A 94 -13.06 13.96 -6.02
N VAL A 95 -12.06 13.13 -6.33
CA VAL A 95 -11.62 12.06 -5.41
C VAL A 95 -11.04 12.67 -4.15
N VAL A 96 -11.55 12.23 -2.99
CA VAL A 96 -11.03 12.62 -1.68
C VAL A 96 -10.06 11.56 -1.19
N LEU A 97 -8.81 11.97 -1.03
CA LEU A 97 -7.76 11.18 -0.42
C LEU A 97 -7.58 11.61 1.04
N SER A 98 -7.17 10.67 1.89
CA SER A 98 -6.71 10.95 3.24
C SER A 98 -5.21 10.70 3.32
N ILE A 99 -4.47 11.56 4.03
CA ILE A 99 -3.12 11.19 4.43
C ILE A 99 -3.23 9.97 5.35
N ALA A 100 -2.30 9.05 5.27
CA ALA A 100 -2.24 7.92 6.18
C ALA A 100 -0.89 7.84 6.88
N GLN A 101 -0.96 7.52 8.16
CA GLN A 101 0.21 7.30 8.99
C GLN A 101 0.58 5.82 8.98
N PRO A 102 1.88 5.52 9.06
CA PRO A 102 2.36 4.15 9.13
C PRO A 102 1.95 3.47 10.44
N LYS A 103 1.37 2.28 10.32
CA LYS A 103 1.23 1.28 11.38
C LYS A 103 2.52 0.46 11.44
N ASN A 104 2.79 -0.17 12.59
CA ASN A 104 3.86 -1.15 12.70
C ASN A 104 3.65 -2.28 11.67
N MET A 105 4.48 -2.27 10.63
CA MET A 105 4.42 -3.18 9.49
C MET A 105 4.62 -4.65 9.90
N VAL A 106 5.51 -4.89 10.87
CA VAL A 106 5.81 -6.24 11.37
C VAL A 106 4.59 -6.81 12.09
N GLU A 107 3.99 -6.02 12.98
CA GLU A 107 2.79 -6.41 13.71
C GLU A 107 1.59 -6.61 12.79
N ALA A 108 1.37 -5.70 11.84
CA ALA A 108 0.28 -5.81 10.86
C ALA A 108 0.42 -7.08 9.99
N THR A 109 1.63 -7.37 9.53
CA THR A 109 1.92 -8.58 8.74
C THR A 109 1.74 -9.84 9.58
N ARG A 110 2.25 -9.84 10.81
CA ARG A 110 2.12 -10.96 11.75
C ARG A 110 0.66 -11.27 12.06
N ALA A 111 -0.13 -10.23 12.37
CA ALA A 111 -1.55 -10.39 12.66
C ALA A 111 -2.30 -11.02 11.48
N ALA A 112 -2.09 -10.52 10.26
CA ALA A 112 -2.74 -11.08 9.09
C ALA A 112 -2.35 -12.54 8.82
N LEU A 113 -1.07 -12.91 9.01
CA LEU A 113 -0.62 -14.29 8.87
C LEU A 113 -1.23 -15.20 9.95
N SER A 114 -1.39 -14.71 11.18
CA SER A 114 -2.09 -15.44 12.25
C SER A 114 -3.56 -15.67 11.90
N ASP A 115 -4.28 -14.63 11.43
CA ASP A 115 -5.68 -14.74 11.02
C ASP A 115 -5.87 -15.76 9.88
N VAL A 116 -4.97 -15.73 8.89
CA VAL A 116 -4.96 -16.71 7.78
C VAL A 116 -4.75 -18.12 8.30
N ARG A 117 -3.83 -18.31 9.25
CA ARG A 117 -3.53 -19.60 9.85
C ARG A 117 -4.72 -20.15 10.62
N GLU A 118 -5.39 -19.32 11.41
CA GLU A 118 -6.59 -19.71 12.14
C GLU A 118 -7.71 -20.13 11.17
N ARG A 119 -7.94 -19.34 10.10
CA ARG A 119 -8.97 -19.64 9.09
C ARG A 119 -8.75 -20.95 8.35
N LEU A 120 -7.50 -21.31 8.10
CA LEU A 120 -7.15 -22.53 7.35
C LEU A 120 -6.86 -23.73 8.25
N GLY A 121 -6.73 -23.54 9.57
CA GLY A 121 -6.29 -24.57 10.51
C GLY A 121 -4.78 -24.91 10.42
N GLY A 122 -4.03 -24.15 9.63
CA GLY A 122 -2.64 -24.43 9.26
C GLY A 122 -2.27 -23.73 7.96
N ILE A 123 -0.98 -23.44 7.74
CA ILE A 123 -0.48 -22.89 6.48
C ILE A 123 0.66 -23.80 6.03
N ASP A 124 0.49 -24.44 4.87
CA ASP A 124 1.53 -25.22 4.21
C ASP A 124 2.48 -24.28 3.46
N MET A 125 1.92 -23.41 2.60
CA MET A 125 2.66 -22.48 1.77
C MET A 125 1.84 -21.24 1.43
N ILE A 126 2.51 -20.12 1.19
CA ILE A 126 1.88 -18.89 0.70
C ILE A 126 2.57 -18.46 -0.61
N LEU A 127 1.78 -18.27 -1.67
CA LEU A 127 2.24 -17.53 -2.84
C LEU A 127 2.07 -16.03 -2.57
N GLY A 128 3.19 -15.32 -2.38
CA GLY A 128 3.22 -13.92 -1.96
C GLY A 128 3.60 -12.94 -3.08
N PHE A 129 3.00 -11.76 -3.04
CA PHE A 129 3.28 -10.64 -3.93
C PHE A 129 3.52 -9.39 -3.08
N ASP A 130 4.76 -8.89 -3.05
CA ASP A 130 5.17 -7.80 -2.17
C ASP A 130 5.52 -6.52 -2.94
N CYS A 131 4.77 -5.45 -2.71
CA CYS A 131 4.96 -4.19 -3.41
C CYS A 131 6.37 -3.62 -3.15
N VAL A 132 7.06 -3.18 -4.20
CA VAL A 132 8.38 -2.53 -4.07
C VAL A 132 8.35 -1.32 -3.13
N LEU A 133 7.24 -0.57 -3.08
CA LEU A 133 7.07 0.56 -2.18
C LEU A 133 6.91 0.12 -0.72
N ARG A 134 6.24 -1.02 -0.48
CA ARG A 134 6.16 -1.62 0.86
C ARG A 134 7.56 -2.07 1.33
N ARG A 135 8.35 -2.64 0.43
CA ARG A 135 9.74 -3.00 0.68
C ARG A 135 10.64 -1.77 0.93
N LEU A 136 10.41 -0.68 0.22
CA LEU A 136 11.14 0.58 0.41
C LEU A 136 10.85 1.17 1.80
N ASP A 137 9.58 1.21 2.21
CA ASP A 137 9.17 1.64 3.55
C ASP A 137 9.76 0.72 4.64
N ALA A 138 9.77 -0.60 4.43
CA ALA A 138 10.38 -1.55 5.36
C ALA A 138 11.88 -1.29 5.58
N ARG A 139 12.60 -0.91 4.52
CA ARG A 139 14.03 -0.54 4.59
C ARG A 139 14.22 0.79 5.30
N ASN A 140 13.38 1.78 4.98
CA ASN A 140 13.42 3.10 5.62
C ASN A 140 13.27 2.99 7.15
N ARG A 141 12.35 2.12 7.58
CA ARG A 141 12.06 1.84 9.00
C ARG A 141 12.99 0.81 9.62
N GLN A 142 13.96 0.28 8.88
CA GLN A 142 14.90 -0.74 9.34
C GLN A 142 14.25 -2.06 9.79
N VAL A 143 13.02 -2.36 9.36
CA VAL A 143 12.26 -3.59 9.71
C VAL A 143 12.28 -4.66 8.60
N PHE A 144 13.04 -4.44 7.53
CA PHE A 144 13.12 -5.37 6.40
C PHE A 144 13.53 -6.79 6.81
N ARG A 145 14.41 -6.94 7.80
CA ARG A 145 14.85 -8.26 8.31
C ARG A 145 13.71 -8.99 9.02
N ASP A 146 12.96 -8.30 9.86
CA ASP A 146 11.84 -8.88 10.61
C ASP A 146 10.72 -9.36 9.69
N ILE A 147 10.43 -8.58 8.63
CA ILE A 147 9.48 -8.98 7.60
C ILE A 147 9.97 -10.20 6.82
N SER A 148 11.25 -10.24 6.47
CA SER A 148 11.84 -11.39 5.78
C SER A 148 11.79 -12.66 6.63
N GLU A 149 11.96 -12.53 7.95
CA GLU A 149 11.85 -13.65 8.88
C GLU A 149 10.39 -14.12 9.00
N LEU A 150 9.43 -13.20 9.10
CA LEU A 150 8.00 -13.54 9.07
C LEU A 150 7.61 -14.33 7.82
N TYR A 151 8.11 -13.90 6.65
CA TYR A 151 7.87 -14.60 5.39
C TYR A 151 8.50 -16.01 5.39
N ARG A 152 9.71 -16.16 5.92
CA ARG A 152 10.38 -17.46 6.02
C ARG A 152 9.63 -18.43 6.94
N VAL A 153 9.23 -17.98 8.12
CA VAL A 153 8.51 -18.79 9.13
C VAL A 153 7.13 -19.24 8.63
N ASN A 154 6.54 -18.51 7.68
CA ASN A 154 5.22 -18.83 7.11
C ASN A 154 5.30 -19.41 5.68
N ASN A 155 6.46 -19.90 5.26
CA ASN A 155 6.67 -20.53 3.94
C ASN A 155 6.17 -19.66 2.78
N VAL A 156 6.41 -18.34 2.84
CA VAL A 156 6.07 -17.42 1.75
C VAL A 156 7.08 -17.58 0.63
N ILE A 157 6.60 -17.97 -0.55
CA ILE A 157 7.34 -18.01 -1.81
C ILE A 157 6.70 -16.99 -2.75
N GLY A 158 7.50 -16.13 -3.37
CA GLY A 158 6.92 -15.00 -4.09
C GLY A 158 7.93 -14.10 -4.76
N PHE A 159 7.44 -12.95 -5.21
CA PHE A 159 8.26 -11.95 -5.88
C PHE A 159 7.77 -10.53 -5.60
N GLY A 160 8.63 -9.56 -5.91
CA GLY A 160 8.31 -8.15 -5.77
C GLY A 160 7.46 -7.62 -6.94
N THR A 161 6.54 -6.71 -6.66
CA THR A 161 5.65 -6.11 -7.67
C THR A 161 5.77 -4.58 -7.70
N TYR A 162 5.12 -3.94 -8.67
CA TYR A 162 4.91 -2.48 -8.71
C TYR A 162 3.48 -2.09 -8.31
N GLY A 163 2.77 -3.00 -7.65
CA GLY A 163 1.35 -2.91 -7.34
C GLY A 163 0.72 -4.30 -7.41
N GLU A 164 -0.33 -4.49 -6.63
CA GLU A 164 -1.06 -5.74 -6.52
C GLU A 164 -2.46 -5.58 -7.07
N GLN A 165 -3.05 -6.66 -7.55
CA GLN A 165 -4.48 -6.73 -7.77
C GLN A 165 -5.10 -7.62 -6.72
N TYR A 166 -6.07 -7.07 -5.99
CA TYR A 166 -6.86 -7.82 -5.02
C TYR A 166 -8.33 -7.66 -5.38
N ARG A 167 -8.95 -8.75 -5.82
CA ARG A 167 -10.30 -8.75 -6.42
C ARG A 167 -10.32 -7.79 -7.62
N SER A 168 -11.24 -6.82 -7.63
CA SER A 168 -11.39 -5.84 -8.70
C SER A 168 -10.58 -4.56 -8.47
N MET A 169 -9.65 -4.54 -7.50
CA MET A 169 -8.93 -3.32 -7.11
C MET A 169 -7.43 -3.43 -7.34
N HIS A 170 -6.87 -2.39 -7.96
CA HIS A 170 -5.44 -2.13 -7.96
C HIS A 170 -5.02 -1.48 -6.65
N LEU A 171 -4.06 -2.12 -6.00
CA LEU A 171 -3.49 -1.75 -4.71
C LEU A 171 -2.01 -1.41 -4.87
N ASN A 172 -1.54 -0.53 -4.00
CA ASN A 172 -0.12 -0.23 -3.86
C ASN A 172 0.26 -0.32 -2.39
N GLN A 173 1.56 -0.45 -2.12
CA GLN A 173 2.11 -0.56 -0.76
C GLN A 173 1.45 -1.68 0.08
N THR A 174 0.96 -2.72 -0.60
CA THR A 174 0.36 -3.89 0.01
C THR A 174 1.25 -5.10 -0.14
N PHE A 175 1.05 -6.08 0.75
CA PHE A 175 1.41 -7.45 0.46
C PHE A 175 0.11 -8.19 0.17
N THR A 176 0.04 -8.93 -0.93
CA THR A 176 -1.07 -9.83 -1.21
C THR A 176 -0.56 -11.27 -1.23
N GLY A 177 -1.40 -12.19 -0.77
CA GLY A 177 -1.03 -13.59 -0.67
C GLY A 177 -2.17 -14.52 -0.99
N ILE A 178 -1.83 -15.66 -1.56
CA ILE A 178 -2.70 -16.85 -1.63
C ILE A 178 -2.10 -17.87 -0.69
N ALA A 179 -2.76 -18.10 0.43
CA ALA A 179 -2.36 -19.10 1.42
C ALA A 179 -3.04 -20.43 1.12
N PHE A 180 -2.26 -21.50 1.17
CA PHE A 180 -2.72 -22.88 1.03
C PHE A 180 -2.59 -23.58 2.37
N GLY A 181 -3.69 -24.15 2.86
CA GLY A 181 -3.71 -24.96 4.09
C GLY A 181 -3.31 -26.40 3.81
N ASP A 182 -3.37 -27.23 4.84
CA ASP A 182 -2.94 -28.62 4.75
C ASP A 182 -3.77 -29.45 3.75
N ARG A 183 -3.10 -30.45 3.18
CA ARG A 183 -3.72 -31.39 2.25
C ARG A 183 -4.73 -32.25 2.97
N LEU A 184 -6.01 -31.91 2.84
CA LEU A 184 -7.10 -32.81 3.17
C LEU A 184 -7.04 -34.02 2.23
N ALA A 185 -7.25 -35.22 2.77
CA ALA A 185 -7.40 -36.42 1.95
C ALA A 185 -8.53 -36.19 0.93
N ALA A 186 -8.31 -36.61 -0.32
CA ALA A 186 -9.39 -36.60 -1.30
C ALA A 186 -10.42 -37.65 -0.88
N GLU A 187 -11.66 -37.22 -0.66
CA GLU A 187 -12.83 -38.12 -0.70
C GLU A 187 -13.19 -38.44 -2.14
#